data_AF-A0A6V7U2N5-F1
#
_entry.id   AF-A0A6V7U2N5-F1
#
_cell.length_a   1.000
_cell.length_b   1.000
_cell.length_c   1.000
_cell.angle_alpha   90.00
_cell.angle_beta   90.00
_cell.angle_gamma   90.00
#
_symmetry.space_group_name_H-M   'P 1'
#
loop_
_entity.id
_entity.type
_entity.pdbx_description
1 polymer ?
#
loop_
_entity_poly.entity_id
_entity_poly.type
_entity_poly.pdbx_seq_one_letter_code
_entity_poly.pdbx_strand_id
1 'polypeptide(L)'
;MLYPKRFSEKIDVRLLNVSQPLDPLPSQVWNFDQRLSLGELLLGFLHYYAYEFNFETDAISIRMGRKMDRAQAMQNQSPFNTLSQWHCICIEEPFTLSNAAHSIYDERIFQEIKKTFADSYHDLDKHRDLDRFLSELPLQIPTIPVNSSPPLLNGNNGSGGCEPITKTETTTEIENNSSDNKLQRGELSP
;
A
#
# COMPACT_ATOMS: atom_id res chain seq x y z
N MET A 1 13.75 -5.16 -9.75
CA MET A 1 13.63 -5.58 -8.34
C MET A 1 15.03 -5.73 -7.77
N LEU A 2 15.25 -5.24 -6.56
CA LEU A 2 16.57 -5.11 -5.95
C LEU A 2 17.13 -6.45 -5.43
N TYR A 3 16.28 -7.24 -4.76
CA TYR A 3 16.63 -8.57 -4.25
C TYR A 3 15.58 -9.64 -4.64
N PRO A 4 15.50 -10.03 -5.93
CA PRO A 4 14.43 -10.90 -6.42
C PRO A 4 14.43 -12.30 -5.82
N LYS A 5 15.59 -12.80 -5.38
CA LYS A 5 15.71 -14.11 -4.73
C LYS A 5 15.20 -14.10 -3.28
N ARG A 6 14.92 -12.92 -2.70
CA ARG A 6 14.51 -12.76 -1.30
C ARG A 6 13.15 -12.09 -1.15
N PHE A 7 12.84 -11.09 -1.98
CA PHE A 7 11.62 -10.26 -1.87
C PHE A 7 10.70 -10.36 -3.09
N SER A 8 10.62 -11.53 -3.73
CA SER A 8 9.65 -11.77 -4.79
C SER A 8 8.30 -12.18 -4.21
N GLU A 9 7.21 -11.74 -4.84
CA GLU A 9 5.83 -12.21 -4.64
C GLU A 9 5.67 -13.75 -4.64
N LYS A 10 6.62 -14.48 -5.24
CA LYS A 10 6.61 -15.95 -5.34
C LYS A 10 7.21 -16.64 -4.11
N ILE A 11 7.82 -15.90 -3.21
CA ILE A 11 8.49 -16.42 -2.02
C ILE A 11 7.51 -16.39 -0.85
N ASP A 12 7.40 -17.51 -0.13
CA ASP A 12 6.65 -17.56 1.12
C ASP A 12 7.36 -16.72 2.19
N VAL A 13 6.71 -15.62 2.58
CA VAL A 13 7.20 -14.68 3.59
C VAL A 13 7.57 -15.35 4.92
N ARG A 14 6.93 -16.47 5.28
CA ARG A 14 7.18 -17.22 6.52
C ARG A 14 8.54 -17.91 6.54
N LEU A 15 9.15 -18.09 5.37
CA LEU A 15 10.46 -18.73 5.21
C LEU A 15 11.61 -17.71 5.17
N LEU A 16 11.31 -16.42 5.32
CA LEU A 16 12.33 -15.38 5.30
C LEU A 16 13.23 -15.46 6.54
N ASN A 17 14.52 -15.65 6.31
CA ASN A 17 15.52 -15.47 7.36
C ASN A 17 15.79 -13.97 7.54
N VAL A 18 15.24 -13.37 8.59
CA VAL A 18 15.43 -11.92 8.89
C VAL A 18 16.84 -11.60 9.41
N SER A 19 17.54 -12.58 9.98
CA SER A 19 18.90 -12.40 10.51
C SER A 19 19.97 -12.46 9.43
N GLN A 20 19.65 -12.99 8.24
CA GLN A 20 20.58 -13.00 7.12
C GLN A 20 20.80 -11.56 6.62
N PRO A 21 22.04 -11.05 6.54
CA PRO A 21 22.30 -9.74 5.95
C PRO A 21 21.91 -9.72 4.46
N LEU A 22 21.60 -8.53 3.95
CA LEU A 22 21.39 -8.34 2.51
C LEU A 22 22.74 -8.33 1.80
N ASP A 23 22.77 -8.87 0.58
CA ASP A 23 23.95 -8.76 -0.27
C ASP A 23 24.24 -7.26 -0.54
N PRO A 24 25.49 -6.81 -0.49
CA PRO A 24 25.81 -5.41 -0.74
C PRO A 24 25.45 -5.05 -2.19
N LEU A 25 24.74 -3.93 -2.35
CA LEU A 25 24.39 -3.43 -3.67
C LEU A 25 25.61 -2.80 -4.35
N PRO A 26 25.72 -2.92 -5.69
CA PRO A 26 26.72 -2.16 -6.42
C PRO A 26 26.52 -0.66 -6.18
N SER A 27 27.60 0.08 -5.93
CA SER A 27 27.55 1.53 -5.69
C SER A 27 26.89 2.30 -6.85
N GLN A 28 26.90 1.73 -8.06
CA GLN A 28 26.20 2.29 -9.21
C GLN A 28 24.67 2.33 -9.06
N VAL A 29 24.09 1.50 -8.17
CA VAL A 29 22.64 1.41 -7.94
C VAL A 29 22.18 2.44 -6.90
N TRP A 30 22.91 2.57 -5.79
CA TRP A 30 22.67 3.57 -4.75
C TRP A 30 23.96 4.30 -4.40
N ASN A 31 24.03 5.57 -4.79
CA ASN A 31 25.04 6.49 -4.31
C ASN A 31 24.52 7.14 -3.02
N PHE A 32 25.13 6.80 -1.88
CA PHE A 32 24.82 7.43 -0.60
C PHE A 32 26.12 7.94 0.04
N ASP A 33 26.04 9.10 0.70
CA ASP A 33 27.16 9.65 1.47
C ASP A 33 27.11 9.10 2.90
N GLN A 34 28.13 8.33 3.28
CA GLN A 34 28.26 7.76 4.61
C GLN A 34 28.55 8.80 5.71
N ARG A 35 28.77 10.07 5.32
CA ARG A 35 29.12 11.16 6.25
C ARG A 35 27.90 11.93 6.76
N LEU A 36 26.70 11.67 6.23
CA LEU A 36 25.49 12.32 6.70
C LEU A 36 25.19 11.90 8.15
N SER A 37 25.06 12.89 9.02
CA SER A 37 24.58 12.69 10.37
C SER A 37 23.11 12.26 10.38
N LEU A 38 22.66 11.63 11.47
CA LEU A 38 21.26 11.24 11.62
C LEU A 38 20.29 12.45 11.52
N GLY A 39 20.71 13.61 12.03
CA GLY A 39 19.92 14.84 11.93
C GLY A 39 19.77 15.33 10.49
N GLU A 40 20.81 15.23 9.68
CA GLU A 40 20.74 15.56 8.24
C GLU A 40 19.86 14.57 7.48
N LEU A 41 19.92 13.28 7.82
CA LEU A 41 19.03 12.26 7.24
C LEU A 41 17.56 12.54 7.58
N LEU A 42 17.26 12.92 8.82
CA LEU A 42 15.90 13.26 9.23
C LEU A 42 15.37 14.51 8.50
N LEU A 43 16.19 15.56 8.39
CA LEU A 43 15.83 16.76 7.63
C LEU A 43 15.65 16.46 6.14
N GLY A 44 16.55 15.67 5.55
CA GLY A 44 16.45 15.23 4.16
C GLY A 44 15.19 14.40 3.90
N PHE A 45 14.79 13.55 4.85
CA PHE A 45 13.53 12.80 4.79
C PHE A 45 12.31 13.72 4.77
N LEU A 46 12.25 14.71 5.67
CA LEU A 46 11.14 15.68 5.71
C LEU A 46 11.09 16.51 4.43
N HIS A 47 12.25 17.05 4.00
CA HIS A 47 12.36 17.83 2.77
C HIS A 47 11.90 17.04 1.55
N TYR A 48 12.34 15.78 1.43
CA TYR A 48 12.02 14.93 0.29
C TYR A 48 10.51 14.74 0.13
N TYR A 49 9.80 14.41 1.21
CA TYR A 49 8.35 14.21 1.14
C TYR A 49 7.55 15.51 1.13
N ALA A 50 8.13 16.64 1.57
CA ALA A 50 7.50 17.95 1.46
C ALA A 50 7.57 18.53 0.04
N TYR A 51 8.70 18.36 -0.68
CA TYR A 51 8.98 19.14 -1.90
C TYR A 51 9.46 18.35 -3.11
N GLU A 52 10.04 17.16 -2.94
CA GLU A 52 10.68 16.42 -4.05
C GLU A 52 9.83 15.25 -4.56
N PHE A 53 9.11 14.56 -3.68
CA PHE A 53 8.28 13.40 -4.05
C PHE A 53 6.95 13.85 -4.66
N ASN A 54 6.69 13.42 -5.90
CA ASN A 54 5.43 13.75 -6.59
C ASN A 54 4.39 12.65 -6.35
N PHE A 55 3.51 12.84 -5.36
CA PHE A 55 2.43 11.89 -5.03
C PHE A 55 1.38 11.70 -6.13
N GLU A 56 1.29 12.62 -7.11
CA GLU A 56 0.33 12.49 -8.22
C GLU A 56 0.81 11.46 -9.25
N THR A 57 2.12 11.43 -9.50
CA THR A 57 2.72 10.60 -10.57
C THR A 57 3.53 9.42 -10.06
N ASP A 58 4.05 9.50 -8.83
CA ASP A 58 5.00 8.54 -8.30
C ASP A 58 4.36 7.63 -7.24
N ALA A 59 4.77 6.37 -7.24
CA ALA A 59 4.53 5.40 -6.18
C ALA A 59 5.87 4.91 -5.61
N ILE A 60 5.91 4.65 -4.30
CA ILE A 60 7.08 4.09 -3.64
C ILE A 60 7.04 2.57 -3.82
N SER A 61 8.07 1.96 -4.41
CA SER A 61 8.19 0.49 -4.45
C SER A 61 9.39 0.03 -3.65
N ILE A 62 9.11 -0.64 -2.53
CA ILE A 62 10.12 -1.23 -1.66
C ILE A 62 10.91 -2.30 -2.39
N ARG A 63 10.21 -3.17 -3.12
CA ARG A 63 10.78 -4.26 -3.92
C ARG A 63 11.73 -3.77 -5.01
N MET A 64 11.39 -2.64 -5.64
CA MET A 64 12.23 -2.04 -6.67
C MET A 64 13.39 -1.21 -6.09
N GLY A 65 13.29 -0.77 -4.83
CA GLY A 65 14.28 0.09 -4.20
C GLY A 65 14.33 1.49 -4.80
N ARG A 66 13.21 1.94 -5.39
CA ARG A 66 13.06 3.22 -6.06
C ARG A 66 11.58 3.61 -6.16
N LYS A 67 11.33 4.88 -6.46
CA LYS A 67 10.01 5.30 -6.95
C LYS A 67 9.74 4.75 -8.36
N MET A 68 8.49 4.47 -8.65
CA MET A 68 8.00 4.02 -9.95
C MET A 68 6.78 4.84 -10.36
N ASP A 69 6.40 4.76 -11.63
CA ASP A 69 5.18 5.42 -12.11
C ASP A 69 3.97 4.80 -11.40
N ARG A 70 3.12 5.67 -10.84
CA ARG A 70 1.89 5.27 -10.16
C ARG A 70 0.94 4.51 -11.07
N ALA A 71 0.84 4.88 -12.35
CA ALA A 71 0.04 4.15 -13.33
C ALA A 71 0.55 2.72 -13.52
N GLN A 72 1.87 2.49 -13.43
CA GLN A 72 2.44 1.14 -13.46
C GLN A 72 2.09 0.36 -12.19
N ALA A 73 2.12 1.00 -11.02
CA ALA A 73 1.79 0.35 -9.75
C ALA A 73 0.30 -0.06 -9.71
N MET A 74 -0.59 0.76 -10.27
CA MET A 74 -2.03 0.47 -10.37
C MET A 74 -2.37 -0.72 -11.28
N GLN A 75 -1.48 -1.07 -12.22
CA GLN A 75 -1.66 -2.24 -13.10
C GLN A 75 -1.36 -3.57 -12.41
N ASN A 76 -0.71 -3.54 -11.24
CA ASN A 76 -0.45 -4.75 -10.48
C ASN A 76 -1.79 -5.41 -10.10
N GLN A 77 -1.92 -6.71 -10.31
CA GLN A 77 -3.12 -7.45 -9.95
C GLN A 77 -3.09 -7.75 -8.45
N SER A 78 -3.82 -6.98 -7.66
CA SER A 78 -4.06 -7.28 -6.25
C SER A 78 -5.57 -7.28 -5.98
N PRO A 79 -6.10 -8.24 -5.21
CA PRO A 79 -7.52 -8.30 -4.86
C PRO A 79 -7.99 -7.09 -4.03
N PHE A 80 -7.06 -6.27 -3.55
CA PHE A 80 -7.33 -5.06 -2.76
C PHE A 80 -7.21 -3.78 -3.58
N ASN A 81 -6.93 -3.82 -4.89
CA ASN A 81 -6.70 -2.62 -5.69
C ASN A 81 -8.00 -1.93 -6.10
N THR A 82 -8.61 -1.17 -5.18
CA THR A 82 -9.69 -0.22 -5.52
C THR A 82 -9.07 1.09 -6.00
N LEU A 83 -9.61 1.69 -7.08
CA LEU A 83 -9.11 2.95 -7.66
C LEU A 83 -8.92 4.08 -6.63
N SER A 84 -9.80 4.13 -5.62
CA SER A 84 -9.74 5.12 -4.54
C SER A 84 -8.50 5.03 -3.66
N GLN A 85 -7.92 3.84 -3.50
CA GLN A 85 -6.72 3.64 -2.66
C GLN A 85 -5.47 4.24 -3.28
N TRP A 86 -5.50 4.57 -4.57
CA TRP A 86 -4.34 5.10 -5.25
C TRP A 86 -4.36 6.62 -5.28
N HIS A 87 -5.45 7.32 -4.94
CA HIS A 87 -5.55 8.77 -5.11
C HIS A 87 -4.60 9.59 -4.24
N CYS A 88 -4.26 9.10 -3.05
CA CYS A 88 -3.37 9.76 -2.11
C CYS A 88 -1.97 9.12 -2.13
N ILE A 89 -1.51 8.60 -0.99
CA ILE A 89 -0.16 8.02 -0.84
C ILE A 89 -0.13 6.60 -1.41
N CYS A 90 0.85 6.33 -2.27
CA CYS A 90 1.05 5.02 -2.90
C CYS A 90 2.36 4.38 -2.45
N ILE A 91 2.27 3.29 -1.67
CA ILE A 91 3.41 2.49 -1.22
C ILE A 91 3.15 1.03 -1.59
N GLU A 92 3.81 0.54 -2.63
CA GLU A 92 3.75 -0.87 -3.05
C GLU A 92 4.46 -1.76 -2.01
N GLU A 93 3.69 -2.67 -1.40
CA GLU A 93 4.22 -3.77 -0.59
C GLU A 93 4.93 -4.81 -1.47
N PRO A 94 6.11 -5.33 -1.06
CA PRO A 94 6.96 -6.11 -1.94
C PRO A 94 6.42 -7.51 -2.30
N PHE A 95 5.46 -8.06 -1.56
CA PHE A 95 4.94 -9.42 -1.79
C PHE A 95 3.53 -9.44 -2.39
N THR A 96 2.63 -8.62 -1.87
CA THR A 96 1.23 -8.57 -2.31
C THR A 96 1.00 -7.58 -3.44
N LEU A 97 1.96 -6.68 -3.68
CA LEU A 97 1.86 -5.56 -4.62
C LEU A 97 0.65 -4.64 -4.37
N SER A 98 0.09 -4.69 -3.16
CA SER A 98 -0.98 -3.82 -2.69
C SER A 98 -0.42 -2.50 -2.20
N ASN A 99 -1.28 -1.49 -2.06
CA ASN A 99 -0.91 -0.25 -1.39
C ASN A 99 -0.89 -0.42 0.15
N ALA A 100 0.27 -0.29 0.79
CA ALA A 100 0.40 -0.28 2.25
C ALA A 100 -0.40 0.87 2.89
N ALA A 101 -0.45 2.02 2.21
CA ALA A 101 -1.11 3.24 2.67
C ALA A 101 -2.61 3.30 2.32
N HIS A 102 -3.25 2.16 2.03
CA HIS A 102 -4.65 2.08 1.58
C HIS A 102 -5.68 2.72 2.53
N SER A 103 -5.35 2.90 3.81
CA SER A 103 -6.21 3.57 4.79
C SER A 103 -6.30 5.09 4.59
N ILE A 104 -5.40 5.68 3.81
CA ILE A 104 -5.37 7.11 3.49
C ILE A 104 -6.10 7.31 2.16
N TYR A 105 -7.42 7.43 2.23
CA TYR A 105 -8.28 7.65 1.06
C TYR A 105 -9.03 8.98 1.10
N ASP A 106 -9.01 9.71 2.22
CA ASP A 106 -9.59 11.04 2.35
C ASP A 106 -8.58 12.09 1.91
N GLU A 107 -8.90 12.82 0.85
CA GLU A 107 -8.06 13.87 0.28
C GLU A 107 -7.71 14.96 1.31
N ARG A 108 -8.61 15.28 2.25
CA ARG A 108 -8.31 16.28 3.29
C ARG A 108 -7.24 15.78 4.25
N ILE A 109 -7.32 14.52 4.66
CA ILE A 109 -6.27 13.90 5.50
C ILE A 109 -4.95 13.90 4.74
N PHE A 110 -4.98 13.57 3.45
CA PHE A 110 -3.79 13.60 2.61
C PHE A 110 -3.16 14.99 2.49
N GLN A 111 -3.95 16.05 2.30
CA GLN A 111 -3.43 17.42 2.28
C GLN A 111 -2.85 17.84 3.64
N GLU A 112 -3.48 17.46 4.75
CA GLU A 112 -2.91 17.70 6.08
C GLU A 112 -1.57 16.98 6.26
N ILE A 113 -1.44 15.73 5.82
CA ILE A 113 -0.16 15.00 5.86
C ILE A 113 0.92 15.76 5.08
N LYS A 114 0.63 16.20 3.84
CA LYS A 114 1.58 16.98 3.03
C LYS A 114 1.98 18.28 3.74
N LYS A 115 1.00 18.99 4.31
CA LYS A 115 1.23 20.23 5.06
C LYS A 115 2.16 19.96 6.25
N THR A 116 1.91 18.91 7.01
CA THR A 116 2.71 18.55 8.18
C THR A 116 4.15 18.23 7.83
N PHE A 117 4.42 17.55 6.70
CA PHE A 117 5.80 17.36 6.24
C PHE A 117 6.52 18.70 6.01
N ALA A 118 5.86 19.66 5.36
CA ALA A 118 6.42 20.99 5.11
C ALA A 118 6.63 21.81 6.39
N ASP A 119 5.63 21.83 7.28
CA ASP A 119 5.73 22.54 8.56
C ASP A 119 6.83 21.94 9.45
N SER A 120 6.87 20.62 9.56
CA SER A 120 7.86 19.85 10.32
C SER A 120 9.27 20.10 9.81
N TYR A 121 9.45 20.11 8.48
CA TYR A 121 10.73 20.46 7.87
C TYR A 121 11.17 21.85 8.29
N HIS A 122 10.29 22.86 8.17
CA HIS A 122 10.63 24.24 8.49
C HIS A 122 10.96 24.42 9.98
N ASP A 123 10.19 23.82 10.88
CA ASP A 123 10.43 23.91 12.33
C ASP A 123 11.77 23.27 12.71
N LEU A 124 12.01 22.03 12.25
CA LEU A 124 13.24 21.31 12.56
C LEU A 124 14.47 21.97 11.93
N ASP A 125 14.37 22.48 10.69
CA ASP A 125 15.46 23.17 10.01
C ASP A 125 15.85 24.46 10.73
N LYS A 126 14.85 25.21 11.21
CA LYS A 126 15.03 26.49 11.91
C LYS A 126 15.57 26.31 13.32
N HIS A 127 15.02 25.36 14.07
CA HIS A 127 15.27 25.25 15.51
C HIS A 127 16.35 24.22 15.85
N ARG A 128 16.57 23.22 14.99
CA ARG A 128 17.54 22.13 15.21
C ARG A 128 17.35 21.45 16.57
N ASP A 129 16.10 21.39 17.03
CA ASP A 129 15.69 20.89 18.34
C ASP A 129 14.75 19.69 18.15
N LEU A 130 15.25 18.51 18.51
CA LEU A 130 14.52 17.26 18.33
C LEU A 130 13.40 17.10 19.36
N ASP A 131 13.61 17.55 20.60
CA ASP A 131 12.61 17.42 21.67
C ASP A 131 11.39 18.27 21.34
N ARG A 132 11.62 19.47 20.81
CA ARG A 132 10.57 20.33 20.26
C ARG A 132 9.81 19.63 19.13
N PHE A 133 10.52 19.15 18.11
CA PHE A 133 9.91 18.48 16.96
C PHE A 133 9.03 17.28 17.36
N LEU A 134 9.46 16.49 18.35
CA LEU A 134 8.70 15.33 18.85
C LEU A 134 7.55 15.70 19.79
N SER A 135 7.49 16.94 20.27
CA SER A 135 6.44 17.45 21.17
C SER A 135 5.24 18.05 20.45
N GLU A 136 5.26 18.08 19.11
CA GLU A 136 4.18 18.61 18.28
C GLU A 136 2.86 17.85 18.48
N LEU A 137 1.74 18.59 18.47
CA LEU A 137 0.40 18.05 18.72
C LEU A 137 -0.10 17.20 17.53
N PRO A 138 -0.94 16.17 17.76
CA PRO A 138 -1.55 15.41 16.67
C PRO A 138 -2.28 16.29 15.63
N LEU A 139 -2.35 15.77 14.40
CA LEU A 139 -3.05 16.41 13.28
C LEU A 139 -4.47 16.79 13.66
N GLN A 140 -4.77 18.09 13.57
CA GLN A 140 -6.13 18.59 13.79
C GLN A 140 -6.93 18.42 12.51
N ILE A 141 -7.50 17.23 12.30
CA ILE A 141 -8.37 16.96 11.16
C ILE A 141 -9.68 17.76 11.35
N PRO A 142 -10.09 18.61 10.39
CA PRO A 142 -11.38 19.29 10.47
C PRO A 142 -12.52 18.27 10.57
N THR A 143 -13.19 18.23 11.72
CA THR A 143 -14.33 17.34 11.94
C THR A 143 -15.45 17.67 10.95
N ILE A 144 -15.95 16.67 10.21
CA ILE A 144 -17.19 16.83 9.44
C ILE A 144 -18.35 16.92 10.45
N PRO A 145 -19.23 17.93 10.39
CA PRO A 145 -20.51 17.85 11.09
C PRO A 145 -21.30 16.68 10.50
N VAL A 146 -21.54 15.65 11.32
CA VAL A 146 -22.39 14.49 10.99
C VAL A 146 -23.85 14.97 10.94
N ASN A 147 -24.23 15.77 9.94
CA ASN A 147 -25.59 16.24 9.71
C ASN A 147 -25.77 16.65 8.25
N SER A 148 -25.69 15.68 7.36
CA SER A 148 -26.36 15.77 6.06
C SER A 148 -26.83 14.37 5.69
N SER A 149 -28.14 14.16 5.81
CA SER A 149 -28.82 12.98 5.27
C SER A 149 -28.36 12.75 3.82
N PRO A 150 -28.20 11.49 3.37
CA PRO A 150 -27.84 11.21 2.00
C PRO A 150 -28.89 11.84 1.06
N PRO A 151 -28.48 12.52 -0.03
CA PRO A 151 -29.42 13.10 -0.97
C PRO A 151 -30.27 11.99 -1.59
N LEU A 152 -31.59 12.13 -1.51
CA LEU A 152 -32.52 11.28 -2.26
C LEU A 152 -32.25 11.51 -3.75
N LEU A 153 -31.77 10.47 -4.43
CA LEU A 153 -31.64 10.46 -5.89
C LEU A 153 -33.05 10.58 -6.49
N ASN A 154 -33.35 11.77 -7.01
CA ASN A 154 -34.55 12.07 -7.76
C ASN A 154 -34.47 11.35 -9.12
N GLY A 155 -35.48 10.54 -9.44
CA GLY A 155 -35.52 9.77 -10.68
C GLY A 155 -35.74 10.64 -11.92
N ASN A 156 -34.97 10.38 -12.98
CA ASN A 156 -35.48 10.27 -14.35
C ASN A 156 -34.43 9.72 -15.34
N ASN A 157 -34.72 8.50 -15.82
CA ASN A 157 -34.39 7.79 -17.06
C ASN A 157 -33.21 8.20 -17.96
N GLY A 158 -32.28 7.26 -18.12
CA GLY A 158 -31.36 7.11 -19.24
C GLY A 158 -30.76 5.70 -19.25
N SER A 159 -31.30 4.84 -20.11
CA SER A 159 -31.06 3.41 -20.30
C SER A 159 -29.59 2.95 -20.40
N GLY A 160 -29.25 1.88 -19.69
CA GLY A 160 -28.01 1.10 -19.82
C GLY A 160 -27.89 0.06 -18.70
N GLY A 161 -28.52 -1.10 -18.87
CA GLY A 161 -28.65 -2.12 -17.83
C GLY A 161 -27.36 -2.89 -17.53
N CYS A 162 -27.10 -3.11 -16.25
CA CYS A 162 -26.37 -4.25 -15.71
C CYS A 162 -27.01 -4.55 -14.34
N GLU A 163 -27.75 -5.66 -14.24
CA GLU A 163 -28.40 -6.09 -13.00
C GLU A 163 -27.37 -6.60 -11.98
N PRO A 164 -27.56 -6.33 -10.67
CA PRO A 164 -26.76 -6.95 -9.62
C PRO A 164 -27.26 -8.35 -9.26
N ILE A 165 -26.32 -9.28 -9.12
CA ILE A 165 -26.54 -10.64 -8.63
C ILE A 165 -26.89 -10.59 -7.14
N THR A 166 -28.15 -10.88 -6.81
CA THR A 166 -28.61 -11.12 -5.44
C THR A 166 -28.03 -12.44 -4.95
N LYS A 167 -27.20 -12.40 -3.90
CA LYS A 167 -26.84 -13.61 -3.14
C LYS A 167 -28.03 -13.95 -2.24
N THR A 168 -28.80 -14.96 -2.64
CA THR A 168 -29.72 -15.66 -1.74
C THR A 168 -28.96 -16.70 -0.94
N GLU A 169 -29.00 -16.58 0.38
CA GLU A 169 -28.72 -17.66 1.31
C GLU A 169 -29.68 -18.83 1.02
N THR A 170 -29.14 -20.03 0.87
CA THR A 170 -29.93 -21.25 0.93
C THR A 170 -29.13 -22.27 1.73
N THR A 171 -29.51 -22.36 3.01
CA THR A 171 -29.30 -23.52 3.86
C THR A 171 -29.72 -24.77 3.08
N THR A 172 -28.78 -25.67 2.81
CA THR A 172 -29.11 -27.02 2.38
C THR A 172 -28.54 -28.00 3.38
N GLU A 173 -29.46 -28.80 3.88
CA GLU A 173 -29.33 -29.81 4.91
C GLU A 173 -28.46 -30.97 4.43
N ILE A 174 -27.87 -31.61 5.44
CA ILE A 174 -27.06 -32.81 5.34
C ILE A 174 -27.96 -33.98 4.96
N GLU A 175 -27.70 -34.63 3.82
CA GLU A 175 -28.08 -36.03 3.62
C GLU A 175 -26.89 -36.84 3.11
N ASN A 176 -26.45 -37.76 3.98
CA ASN A 176 -25.58 -38.88 3.66
C ASN A 176 -26.30 -39.79 2.67
N ASN A 177 -25.62 -40.22 1.60
CA ASN A 177 -25.78 -41.59 1.12
C ASN A 177 -24.51 -42.11 0.44
N SER A 178 -23.95 -43.10 1.13
CA SER A 178 -23.03 -44.12 0.66
C SER A 178 -23.61 -44.87 -0.53
N SER A 179 -22.79 -45.15 -1.56
CA SER A 179 -22.75 -46.45 -2.26
C SER A 179 -21.58 -46.50 -3.25
N ASP A 180 -20.64 -47.40 -2.95
CA ASP A 180 -20.00 -48.35 -3.85
C ASP A 180 -19.48 -47.89 -5.22
N ASN A 181 -18.16 -47.98 -5.39
CA ASN A 181 -17.63 -48.82 -6.47
C ASN A 181 -16.26 -49.43 -6.13
N LYS A 182 -16.25 -50.76 -6.16
CA LYS A 182 -15.12 -51.69 -6.05
C LYS A 182 -14.23 -51.65 -7.31
N LEU A 183 -12.94 -51.88 -7.06
CA LEU A 183 -11.95 -52.63 -7.86
C LEU A 183 -11.88 -52.40 -9.38
N GLN A 184 -10.71 -52.00 -9.87
CA GLN A 184 -9.80 -52.99 -10.47
C GLN A 184 -8.33 -52.55 -10.42
N ARG A 185 -7.49 -53.53 -10.12
CA ARG A 185 -6.03 -53.48 -9.92
C ARG A 185 -5.37 -54.19 -11.11
N GLY A 186 -4.18 -53.74 -11.50
CA GLY A 186 -3.14 -54.57 -12.12
C GLY A 186 -2.52 -53.95 -13.38
N GLU A 187 -1.23 -54.09 -13.67
CA GLU A 187 -0.02 -54.53 -12.96
C GLU A 187 1.19 -53.92 -13.71
N LEU A 188 2.36 -54.01 -13.09
CA LEU A 188 3.66 -53.48 -13.51
C LEU A 188 4.36 -54.28 -14.64
N SER A 189 5.12 -53.55 -15.46
CA SER A 189 6.47 -53.86 -16.01
C SER A 189 6.62 -55.10 -16.93
N PRO A 190 7.73 -55.27 -17.68
CA PRO A 190 9.15 -55.00 -17.36
C PRO A 190 9.63 -53.57 -17.62
#